data_AF-A0A839XBE7-F1
#
_entry.id   AF-A0A839XBE7-F1
#
_cell.length_a   1.000
_cell.length_b   1.000
_cell.length_c   1.000
_cell.angle_alpha   90.00
_cell.angle_beta   90.00
_cell.angle_gamma   90.00
#
_symmetry.space_group_name_H-M   'P 1'
#
loop_
_entity.id
_entity.type
_entity.pdbx_description
1 polymer ?
#
loop_
_entity_poly.entity_id
_entity_poly.type
_entity_poly.pdbx_seq_one_letter_code
_entity_poly.pdbx_strand_id
1 'polypeptide(L)'
;MSRQFDPDHIAELASKVGRLKDNFSKASTDLGDGNPGGAFGDLNNAASAGKTMQHFYNGVNSELSAAANLVDAASQALSSAAERMRTDEDEGVHTFRGNDPELA
;
A
#
# COMPACT_ATOMS: atom_id res chain seq x y z
N MET A 1 -23.82 17.37 10.80
CA MET A 1 -22.56 16.85 11.38
C MET A 1 -21.87 16.06 10.29
N SER A 2 -20.72 16.52 9.78
CA SER A 2 -19.88 15.67 8.93
C SER A 2 -19.39 14.52 9.78
N ARG A 3 -19.79 13.28 9.47
CA ARG A 3 -19.24 12.10 10.14
C ARG A 3 -17.73 12.14 9.93
N GLN A 4 -16.98 12.33 11.01
CA GLN A 4 -15.53 12.54 10.97
C GLN A 4 -14.79 11.27 10.47
N PHE A 5 -15.50 10.14 10.42
CA PHE A 5 -15.08 8.84 9.90
C PHE A 5 -16.17 8.28 9.00
N ASP A 6 -16.28 8.82 7.77
CA ASP A 6 -17.19 8.27 6.77
C ASP A 6 -16.55 7.01 6.15
N PRO A 7 -17.21 5.84 6.16
CA PRO A 7 -16.66 4.62 5.58
C PRO A 7 -16.32 4.77 4.09
N ASP A 8 -17.01 5.64 3.36
CA ASP A 8 -16.71 5.92 1.95
C ASP A 8 -15.37 6.66 1.79
N HIS A 9 -15.10 7.63 2.67
CA HIS A 9 -13.82 8.35 2.70
C HIS A 9 -12.66 7.43 3.13
N ILE A 10 -12.90 6.50 4.06
CA ILE A 10 -11.89 5.53 4.49
C ILE A 10 -11.58 4.54 3.35
N ALA A 11 -12.60 4.08 2.62
CA ALA A 11 -12.41 3.24 1.44
C ALA A 11 -11.67 3.99 0.30
N GLU A 12 -11.98 5.27 0.08
CA GLU A 12 -11.26 6.09 -0.89
C GLU A 12 -9.78 6.29 -0.50
N LEU A 13 -9.52 6.52 0.80
CA LEU A 13 -8.16 6.57 1.32
C LEU A 13 -7.43 5.24 1.16
N ALA A 14 -8.10 4.12 1.46
CA ALA A 14 -7.56 2.78 1.24
C ALA A 14 -7.16 2.59 -0.24
N SER A 15 -8.02 2.97 -1.19
CA SER A 15 -7.71 2.90 -2.62
C SER A 15 -6.51 3.78 -3.00
N LYS A 16 -6.41 5.01 -2.48
CA LYS A 16 -5.26 5.90 -2.71
C LYS A 16 -3.97 5.32 -2.13
N VAL A 17 -4.04 4.74 -0.93
CA VAL A 17 -2.92 4.04 -0.29
C VAL A 17 -2.55 2.81 -1.13
N GLY A 18 -3.49 1.98 -1.56
CA GLY A 18 -3.24 0.84 -2.44
C GLY A 18 -2.50 1.22 -3.73
N ARG A 19 -2.81 2.36 -4.35
CA ARG A 19 -2.08 2.86 -5.54
C ARG A 19 -0.62 3.24 -5.28
N LEU A 20 -0.23 3.53 -4.03
CA LEU A 20 1.18 3.75 -3.70
C LEU A 20 2.01 2.48 -3.88
N LYS A 21 1.41 1.29 -3.70
CA LYS A 21 2.05 0.00 -4.04
C LYS A 21 2.51 -0.02 -5.49
N ASP A 22 1.62 0.35 -6.41
CA ASP A 22 1.92 0.38 -7.85
C ASP A 22 3.07 1.34 -8.16
N ASN A 23 3.12 2.48 -7.48
CA ASN A 23 4.21 3.44 -7.61
C ASN A 23 5.54 2.90 -7.09
N PHE A 24 5.57 2.17 -5.97
CA PHE A 24 6.78 1.53 -5.47
C PHE A 24 7.25 0.39 -6.38
N SER A 25 6.33 -0.44 -6.87
CA SER A 25 6.63 -1.50 -7.84
C SER A 25 7.16 -0.92 -9.16
N LYS A 26 6.56 0.18 -9.64
CA LYS A 26 7.04 0.89 -10.82
C LYS A 26 8.41 1.50 -10.57
N ALA A 27 8.62 2.18 -9.44
CA ALA A 27 9.92 2.75 -9.09
C ALA A 27 11.02 1.67 -9.04
N SER A 28 10.71 0.49 -8.49
CA SER A 28 11.64 -0.65 -8.48
C SER A 28 11.95 -1.16 -9.89
N THR A 29 10.93 -1.23 -10.75
CA THR A 29 11.10 -1.62 -12.17
C THR A 29 11.92 -0.60 -12.95
N ASP A 30 11.61 0.69 -12.80
CA ASP A 30 12.29 1.80 -13.48
C ASP A 30 13.74 1.95 -13.01
N LEU A 31 14.01 1.65 -11.72
CA LEU A 31 15.36 1.62 -11.16
C LEU A 31 16.19 0.45 -11.73
N GLY A 32 15.54 -0.67 -12.04
CA GLY A 32 16.17 -1.88 -12.56
C GLY A 32 17.00 -2.63 -11.51
N ASP A 33 17.72 -3.65 -11.96
CA ASP A 33 18.56 -4.54 -11.16
C ASP A 33 19.95 -3.97 -10.87
N GLY A 34 20.22 -2.74 -11.30
CA GLY A 34 21.52 -2.08 -11.14
C GLY A 34 22.65 -2.81 -11.82
N ASN A 35 22.35 -3.68 -12.78
CA ASN A 35 23.35 -4.41 -13.53
C ASN A 35 24.07 -3.43 -14.47
N PRO A 36 25.34 -3.12 -14.22
CA PRO A 36 26.07 -2.18 -15.06
C PRO A 36 26.45 -2.77 -16.43
N GLY A 37 26.19 -4.06 -16.67
CA GLY A 37 26.64 -4.76 -17.86
C GLY A 37 28.15 -4.66 -18.02
N GLY A 38 28.59 -4.25 -19.21
CA GLY A 38 30.00 -3.96 -19.51
C GLY A 38 30.46 -2.55 -19.16
N ALA A 39 29.64 -1.70 -18.53
CA ALA A 39 29.96 -0.29 -18.30
C ALA A 39 31.22 -0.07 -17.45
N PHE A 40 31.55 -1.01 -16.57
CA PHE A 40 32.77 -0.98 -15.79
C PHE A 40 33.93 -1.77 -16.45
N GLY A 41 33.70 -2.54 -17.51
CA GLY A 41 34.73 -3.37 -18.16
C GLY A 41 35.32 -4.46 -17.25
N ASP A 42 36.26 -5.23 -17.79
CA ASP A 42 36.82 -6.43 -17.14
C ASP A 42 37.97 -6.15 -16.14
N LEU A 43 38.28 -4.87 -15.90
CA LEU A 43 39.34 -4.51 -14.95
C LEU A 43 38.89 -4.80 -13.52
N ASN A 44 39.71 -5.50 -12.72
CA ASN A 44 39.38 -5.93 -11.34
C ASN A 44 38.85 -4.81 -10.41
N ASN A 45 39.36 -3.58 -10.54
CA ASN A 45 38.87 -2.41 -9.80
C ASN A 45 37.43 -2.07 -10.17
N ALA A 46 37.14 -2.09 -11.47
CA ALA A 46 35.88 -1.65 -12.02
C ALA A 46 34.80 -2.74 -11.90
N ALA A 47 35.17 -4.02 -11.99
CA ALA A 47 34.31 -5.14 -11.63
C ALA A 47 33.84 -5.06 -10.16
N SER A 48 34.71 -4.61 -9.25
CA SER A 48 34.35 -4.38 -7.84
C SER A 48 33.35 -3.24 -7.68
N ALA A 49 33.53 -2.13 -8.40
CA ALA A 49 32.60 -1.01 -8.42
C ALA A 49 31.22 -1.42 -8.98
N GLY A 50 31.20 -2.27 -10.02
CA GLY A 50 29.96 -2.82 -10.59
C GLY A 50 29.18 -3.67 -9.60
N LYS A 51 29.86 -4.53 -8.83
CA LYS A 51 29.22 -5.30 -7.75
C LYS A 51 28.68 -4.42 -6.64
N THR A 52 29.39 -3.37 -6.24
CA THR A 52 28.92 -2.41 -5.23
C THR A 52 27.66 -1.70 -5.68
N MET A 53 27.61 -1.23 -6.94
CA MET A 53 26.39 -0.65 -7.50
C MET A 53 25.25 -1.65 -7.53
N GLN A 54 25.49 -2.86 -8.04
CA GLN A 54 24.44 -3.88 -8.08
C GLN A 54 23.89 -4.21 -6.68
N HIS A 55 24.76 -4.29 -5.66
CA HIS A 55 24.33 -4.46 -4.27
C HIS A 55 23.50 -3.28 -3.76
N PHE A 56 23.89 -2.05 -4.08
CA PHE A 56 23.14 -0.86 -3.70
C PHE A 56 21.72 -0.87 -4.31
N TYR A 57 21.61 -1.13 -5.62
CA TYR A 57 20.32 -1.21 -6.31
C TYR A 57 19.44 -2.34 -5.76
N ASN A 58 20.01 -3.51 -5.50
CA ASN A 58 19.29 -4.61 -4.85
C ASN A 58 18.77 -4.23 -3.47
N GLY A 59 19.57 -3.51 -2.67
CA GLY A 59 19.15 -2.99 -1.38
C GLY A 59 17.96 -2.02 -1.51
N VAL A 60 18.05 -1.06 -2.42
CA VAL A 60 16.95 -0.10 -2.66
C VAL A 60 15.68 -0.82 -3.14
N ASN A 61 15.78 -1.77 -4.05
CA ASN A 61 14.64 -2.57 -4.51
C ASN A 61 14.00 -3.38 -3.38
N SER A 62 14.80 -3.91 -2.44
CA SER A 62 14.28 -4.59 -1.26
C SER A 62 13.46 -3.65 -0.38
N GLU A 63 13.95 -2.43 -0.13
CA GLU A 63 13.22 -1.43 0.65
C GLU A 63 11.93 -0.96 -0.05
N LEU A 64 11.97 -0.75 -1.36
CA LEU A 64 10.78 -0.42 -2.16
C LEU A 64 9.73 -1.54 -2.09
N SER A 65 10.15 -2.80 -2.14
CA SER A 65 9.27 -3.96 -1.98
C SER A 65 8.67 -4.04 -0.57
N ALA A 66 9.46 -3.79 0.48
CA ALA A 66 8.97 -3.72 1.84
C ALA A 66 7.93 -2.59 2.03
N ALA A 67 8.19 -1.41 1.46
CA ALA A 67 7.25 -0.30 1.47
C ALA A 67 5.95 -0.64 0.74
N ALA A 68 6.04 -1.29 -0.43
CA ALA A 68 4.88 -1.76 -1.18
C ALA A 68 4.00 -2.72 -0.36
N ASN A 69 4.62 -3.67 0.37
CA ASN A 69 3.91 -4.62 1.22
C ASN A 69 3.23 -3.94 2.43
N LEU A 70 3.92 -2.98 3.08
CA LEU A 70 3.36 -2.23 4.20
C LEU A 70 2.12 -1.43 3.77
N VAL A 71 2.22 -0.78 2.62
CA VAL A 71 1.13 0.01 2.03
C VAL A 71 -0.05 -0.87 1.61
N ASP A 72 0.20 -2.04 1.04
CA ASP A 72 -0.84 -3.01 0.72
C ASP A 72 -1.58 -3.48 1.99
N ALA A 73 -0.84 -3.84 3.03
CA ALA A 73 -1.41 -4.23 4.32
C ALA A 73 -2.23 -3.09 4.96
N ALA A 74 -1.74 -1.84 4.90
CA ALA A 74 -2.47 -0.68 5.39
C ALA A 74 -3.76 -0.44 4.59
N SER A 75 -3.72 -0.57 3.26
CA SER A 75 -4.90 -0.48 2.39
C SER A 75 -5.94 -1.53 2.75
N GLN A 76 -5.53 -2.78 2.94
CA GLN A 76 -6.44 -3.88 3.31
C GLN A 76 -7.06 -3.67 4.71
N ALA A 77 -6.26 -3.20 5.67
CA ALA A 77 -6.76 -2.88 7.02
C ALA A 77 -7.79 -1.74 6.99
N LEU A 78 -7.54 -0.68 6.22
CA LEU A 78 -8.47 0.43 6.04
C LEU A 78 -9.77 -0.01 5.35
N SER A 79 -9.67 -0.84 4.29
CA SER A 79 -10.86 -1.38 3.62
C SER A 79 -11.70 -2.25 4.55
N SER A 80 -11.04 -3.13 5.33
CA SER A 80 -11.71 -3.98 6.32
C SER A 80 -12.39 -3.17 7.43
N ALA A 81 -11.75 -2.07 7.86
CA ALA A 81 -12.33 -1.16 8.84
C ALA A 81 -13.57 -0.43 8.27
N ALA A 82 -13.50 0.05 7.03
CA ALA A 82 -14.64 0.68 6.36
C ALA A 82 -15.82 -0.29 6.21
N GLU A 83 -15.57 -1.54 5.85
CA GLU A 83 -16.61 -2.57 5.75
C GLU A 83 -17.27 -2.85 7.10
N ARG A 84 -16.48 -3.02 8.17
CA ARG A 84 -17.02 -3.21 9.52
C ARG A 84 -17.90 -2.04 9.95
N MET A 85 -17.46 -0.82 9.70
CA MET A 85 -18.24 0.38 10.03
C MET A 85 -19.59 0.42 9.30
N ARG A 86 -19.64 0.00 8.02
CA ARG A 86 -20.91 -0.11 7.29
C ARG A 86 -21.83 -1.17 7.89
N THR A 87 -21.29 -2.35 8.22
CA THR A 87 -22.07 -3.44 8.82
C THR A 87 -22.62 -3.03 10.20
N ASP A 88 -21.79 -2.44 11.06
CA ASP A 88 -22.20 -1.97 12.39
C ASP A 88 -23.28 -0.88 12.30
N GLU A 89 -23.19 0.00 11.29
CA GLU A 89 -24.22 1.01 11.03
C GLU A 89 -25.53 0.38 10.54
N ASP A 90 -25.49 -0.58 9.63
CA ASP A 90 -26.67 -1.28 9.12
C ASP A 90 -27.37 -2.08 10.24
N GLU A 91 -26.61 -2.79 11.09
CA GLU A 91 -27.16 -3.51 12.26
C GLU A 91 -27.77 -2.53 13.28
N GLY A 92 -27.11 -1.41 13.54
CA GLY A 92 -27.63 -0.34 14.38
C GLY A 92 -28.97 0.19 13.85
N VAL A 93 -29.03 0.58 12.57
CA VAL A 93 -30.26 1.05 11.92
C VAL A 93 -31.36 0.00 12.00
N HIS A 94 -31.05 -1.28 11.78
CA HIS A 94 -32.04 -2.34 11.83
C HIS A 94 -32.62 -2.54 13.24
N THR A 95 -31.76 -2.44 14.26
CA THR A 95 -32.14 -2.57 15.67
C THR A 95 -32.92 -1.35 16.19
N PHE A 96 -32.55 -0.14 15.76
CA PHE A 96 -33.26 1.09 16.13
C PHE A 96 -34.61 1.20 15.42
N ARG A 97 -34.73 0.82 14.14
CA ARG A 97 -36.03 0.73 13.45
C ARG A 97 -36.93 -0.38 13.99
N GLY A 98 -36.36 -1.47 14.50
CA GLY A 98 -37.12 -2.56 15.12
C GLY A 98 -37.68 -2.22 16.50
N ASN A 99 -37.17 -1.15 17.14
CA ASN A 99 -37.53 -0.73 18.49
C ASN A 99 -38.33 0.57 18.54
N ASP A 100 -38.86 1.09 17.42
CA ASP A 100 -39.84 2.18 17.44
C ASP A 100 -41.17 1.67 18.03
N PRO A 101 -41.57 2.07 19.27
CA PRO A 101 -42.79 1.59 19.90
C PRO A 101 -44.04 2.38 19.49
N GLU A 102 -43.98 3.28 18.50
CA GLU A 102 -45.07 4.22 18.19
C GLU A 102 -46.07 3.75 17.11
N LEU A 103 -46.24 2.44 16.91
CA LEU A 103 -47.30 1.88 16.02
C LEU A 103 -47.99 0.63 16.58
N ALA A 104 -48.21 0.55 17.91
CA ALA A 104 -49.12 -0.44 18.51
C ALA A 104 -50.11 0.22 19.48
#